data_AF-A0AAE2ZFY1-F1
#
_entry.id   AF-A0AAE2ZFY1-F1
#
_cell.length_a   1.000
_cell.length_b   1.000
_cell.length_c   1.000
_cell.angle_alpha   90.00
_cell.angle_beta   90.00
_cell.angle_gamma   90.00
#
_symmetry.space_group_name_H-M   'P 1'
#
loop_
_entity.id
_entity.type
_entity.pdbx_description
1 polymer ?
#
loop_
_entity_poly.entity_id
_entity_poly.type
_entity_poly.pdbx_seq_one_letter_code
_entity_poly.pdbx_strand_id
1 'polypeptide(L)' 'MLSVDWNAPIDAFDEFDNFFDGRGVDGVYFAFHKSQQFLGLKKFPTFMVNDVIKEPNIEKYINDYKIHLTEIFN' A
#
# COMPACT_ATOMS: atom_id res chain seq x y z
N MET A 1 0.65 -4.83 -9.01
CA MET A 1 0.61 -3.66 -8.11
C MET A 1 -0.70 -3.73 -7.35
N LEU A 2 -0.70 -3.51 -6.05
CA LEU A 2 -1.91 -3.15 -5.30
C LEU A 2 -1.94 -1.64 -5.14
N SER A 3 -3.14 -1.05 -5.23
CA SER A 3 -3.39 0.36 -4.94
C SER A 3 -4.50 0.39 -3.90
N VAL A 4 -4.18 0.78 -2.66
CA VAL A 4 -5.06 0.61 -1.50
C VAL A 4 -5.23 1.91 -0.72
N ASP A 5 -6.43 2.09 -0.15
CA ASP A 5 -6.82 3.25 0.65
C ASP A 5 -7.20 2.82 2.07
N TRP A 6 -6.49 3.35 3.07
CA TRP A 6 -6.68 2.98 4.47
C TRP A 6 -6.91 4.21 5.34
N ASN A 7 -7.80 4.08 6.32
CA ASN A 7 -7.92 5.06 7.41
C ASN A 7 -6.89 4.82 8.53
N ALA A 8 -6.21 3.68 8.54
CA ALA A 8 -5.12 3.45 9.48
C ALA A 8 -3.90 4.32 9.08
N PRO A 9 -3.19 4.91 10.06
CA PRO A 9 -1.94 5.62 9.79
C PRO A 9 -0.85 4.65 9.33
N ILE A 10 0.18 5.17 8.64
CA ILE A 10 1.29 4.36 8.12
C ILE A 10 2.04 3.61 9.24
N ASP A 11 2.19 4.24 10.41
CA ASP A 11 2.89 3.70 11.57
C ASP A 11 2.25 2.38 12.08
N ALA A 12 0.94 2.19 11.88
CA ALA A 12 0.27 0.95 12.24
C ALA A 12 0.83 -0.27 11.48
N PHE A 13 1.37 -0.04 10.28
CA PHE A 13 1.96 -1.06 9.41
C PHE A 13 3.46 -1.23 9.63
N ASP A 14 4.20 -0.12 9.79
CA ASP A 14 5.65 -0.13 9.70
C ASP A 14 6.36 -0.15 11.07
N GLU A 15 5.70 0.29 12.15
CA GLU A 15 6.30 0.29 13.49
C GLU A 15 6.13 -1.06 14.21
N PHE A 16 7.23 -1.53 14.79
CA PHE A 16 7.22 -2.68 15.69
C PHE A 16 6.41 -2.38 16.96
N ASP A 17 5.79 -3.41 17.55
CA ASP A 17 4.85 -3.30 18.69
C ASP A 17 3.57 -2.46 18.42
N ASN A 18 3.36 -1.98 17.19
CA ASN A 18 2.07 -1.46 16.73
C ASN A 18 1.18 -2.58 16.16
N PHE A 19 -0.03 -2.27 15.70
CA PHE A 19 -1.07 -3.27 15.40
C PHE A 19 -0.65 -4.38 14.42
N PHE A 20 0.15 -4.08 13.40
CA PHE A 20 0.64 -5.08 12.44
C PHE A 20 2.08 -5.55 12.70
N ASP A 21 2.65 -5.28 13.87
CA ASP A 21 3.99 -5.70 14.30
C ASP A 21 5.12 -5.30 13.31
N GLY A 22 5.02 -4.13 12.67
CA GLY A 22 6.02 -3.66 11.70
C GLY A 22 6.16 -4.51 10.44
N ARG A 23 5.13 -5.27 10.06
CA ARG A 23 5.16 -6.17 8.89
C ARG A 23 4.98 -5.45 7.55
N GLY A 24 4.67 -4.16 7.58
CA GLY A 24 4.35 -3.33 6.42
C GLY A 24 3.08 -3.76 5.70
N VAL A 25 2.65 -2.94 4.73
CA VAL A 25 1.42 -3.18 3.96
C VAL A 25 1.42 -4.53 3.23
N ASP A 26 2.55 -4.94 2.67
CA ASP A 26 2.62 -6.21 1.93
C ASP A 26 2.61 -7.44 2.83
N GLY A 27 3.02 -7.29 4.11
CA GLY A 27 2.83 -8.31 5.13
C GLY A 27 1.36 -8.50 5.46
N VAL A 28 0.60 -7.41 5.58
CA VAL A 28 -0.87 -7.46 5.77
C VAL A 28 -1.56 -8.10 4.57
N TYR A 29 -1.13 -7.77 3.34
CA TYR A 29 -1.66 -8.35 2.10
C TYR A 29 -0.96 -9.66 1.67
N PHE A 30 -0.25 -10.36 2.57
CA PHE A 30 0.51 -11.56 2.22
C PHE A 30 -0.34 -12.62 1.49
N ALA A 31 -1.51 -12.94 2.04
CA ALA A 31 -2.41 -13.94 1.45
C ALA A 31 -2.88 -13.52 0.04
N PHE A 32 -3.14 -12.22 -0.16
CA PHE A 32 -3.52 -11.68 -1.46
C PHE A 32 -2.36 -11.79 -2.46
N HIS A 33 -1.15 -11.39 -2.08
CA HIS A 33 0.03 -11.54 -2.94
C HIS A 33 0.27 -13.00 -3.31
N LYS A 34 0.08 -13.94 -2.38
CA LYS A 34 0.26 -15.38 -2.64
C LYS A 34 -0.77 -15.95 -3.58
N SER A 35 -2.03 -15.51 -3.53
CA SER A 35 -3.04 -15.96 -4.49
C SER A 35 -2.70 -15.55 -5.92
N GLN A 36 -2.14 -14.34 -6.12
CA GLN A 36 -1.69 -13.89 -7.44
C GLN A 36 -0.41 -14.60 -7.89
N GLN A 37 0.55 -14.80 -6.98
CA GLN A 37 1.78 -15.53 -7.26
C GLN A 37 1.50 -16.99 -7.66
N PHE A 38 0.47 -17.61 -7.08
CA PHE A 38 0.05 -18.96 -7.45
C PHE A 38 -0.34 -19.07 -8.94
N LEU A 39 -0.89 -17.99 -9.51
CA LEU A 39 -1.21 -17.90 -10.94
C LEU A 39 0.01 -17.54 -11.82
N GLY A 40 1.20 -17.42 -11.24
CA GLY A 40 2.44 -17.07 -11.94
C GLY A 40 2.66 -15.55 -12.12
N LEU A 41 1.82 -14.71 -11.51
CA LEU A 41 1.97 -13.25 -11.60
C LEU A 41 3.12 -12.76 -10.72
N LYS A 42 3.77 -11.67 -11.15
CA LYS A 42 4.82 -10.98 -10.41
C LYS A 42 4.30 -9.69 -9.79
N LYS A 43 4.83 -9.37 -8.61
CA LYS A 43 4.49 -8.17 -7.87
C LYS A 43 5.21 -6.95 -8.45
N PHE A 44 4.46 -5.85 -8.56
CA PHE A 44 5.00 -4.49 -8.65
C PHE A 44 4.84 -3.79 -7.29
N PRO A 45 5.64 -2.76 -6.96
CA PRO A 45 5.51 -2.00 -5.70
C PRO A 45 4.06 -1.60 -5.41
N THR A 46 3.64 -1.79 -4.16
CA THR A 46 2.28 -1.43 -3.70
C THR A 46 2.21 0.07 -3.50
N PHE A 47 1.12 0.69 -3.94
CA PHE A 47 0.75 2.07 -3.62
C PHE A 47 -0.27 2.06 -2.48
N MET A 48 -0.02 2.84 -1.43
CA MET A 48 -0.92 2.97 -0.29
C MET A 48 -1.05 4.44 0.11
N VAL A 49 -2.29 4.84 0.44
CA VAL A 49 -2.58 6.11 1.09
C VAL A 49 -3.25 5.83 2.44
N ASN A 50 -2.85 6.61 3.45
CA ASN A 50 -3.25 6.44 4.85
C ASN A 50 -4.09 7.63 5.34
N ASP A 51 -4.77 7.46 6.47
CA ASP A 51 -5.65 8.46 7.11
C ASP A 51 -6.71 9.08 6.18
N VAL A 52 -7.17 8.34 5.16
CA VAL A 52 -8.03 8.88 4.09
C VAL A 52 -9.40 9.39 4.56
N ILE A 53 -9.86 9.03 5.77
CA ILE A 53 -11.12 9.54 6.34
C ILE A 53 -10.86 10.65 7.36
N LYS A 54 -9.89 10.49 8.25
CA LYS A 54 -9.59 11.47 9.31
C LYS A 54 -8.87 12.72 8.77
N GLU A 55 -7.96 12.53 7.82
CA GLU A 55 -7.11 13.59 7.26
C GLU A 55 -7.04 13.47 5.72
N PRO A 56 -8.15 13.68 5.01
CA PRO A 56 -8.19 13.49 3.55
C PRO A 56 -7.34 14.54 2.80
N ASN A 57 -6.47 14.09 1.90
CA ASN A 57 -5.68 14.95 1.01
C ASN A 57 -5.67 14.46 -0.45
N ILE A 58 -6.78 14.70 -1.15
CA ILE A 58 -7.05 14.13 -2.48
C ILE A 58 -6.03 14.59 -3.53
N GLU A 59 -5.65 15.87 -3.53
CA GLU A 59 -4.69 16.40 -4.50
C GLU A 59 -3.32 15.74 -4.37
N LYS A 60 -2.86 15.55 -3.13
CA LYS A 60 -1.62 14.81 -2.84
C LYS A 60 -1.72 13.37 -3.32
N TYR A 61 -2.82 12.68 -3.03
CA TYR A 61 -3.00 11.28 -3.44
C TYR A 61 -2.95 11.12 -4.96
N ILE A 62 -3.59 12.03 -5.70
CA ILE A 62 -3.54 12.05 -7.17
C ILE A 62 -2.12 12.27 -7.67
N ASN A 63 -1.40 13.24 -7.09
CA ASN A 63 -0.03 13.55 -7.49
C ASN A 63 0.92 12.37 -7.23
N ASP A 64 0.89 11.81 -6.02
CA ASP A 64 1.76 10.71 -5.62
C ASP A 64 1.46 9.45 -6.44
N TYR A 65 0.19 9.18 -6.73
CA TYR A 65 -0.17 8.03 -7.55
C TYR A 65 0.32 8.19 -9.00
N LYS A 66 0.25 9.40 -9.58
CA LYS A 66 0.82 9.68 -10.91
C LYS A 66 2.34 9.46 -10.94
N ILE A 67 3.05 9.89 -9.90
CA ILE A 67 4.50 9.65 -9.75
C ILE A 67 4.76 8.14 -9.70
N HIS A 68 4.07 7.42 -8.81
CA HIS A 68 4.21 5.96 -8.65
C HIS A 68 3.96 5.19 -9.95
N LEU A 69 2.90 5.54 -10.68
CA LEU A 69 2.60 4.93 -11.97
C LEU A 69 3.68 5.21 -13.01
N THR A 70 4.22 6.44 -13.03
CA THR A 70 5.30 6.83 -13.95
C THR A 70 6.56 6.04 -13.67
N GLU A 71 6.95 5.86 -12.41
CA GLU A 71 8.14 5.10 -12.02
C GLU A 71 8.07 3.60 -12.38
N ILE A 72 6.85 3.04 -12.45
CA ILE A 72 6.66 1.61 -12.70
C ILE A 72 6.49 1.30 -14.19
N PHE A 73 5.83 2.19 -14.96
CA PHE A 73 5.32 1.86 -16.30
C PHE A 73 5.85 2.74 -17.44
N ASN A 74 6.57 3.83 -17.15
CA ASN A 74 7.18 4.70 -18.16
C ASN A 74 8.70 4.63 -18.11
#